data_AF-A0A6P2AMA4-F1
#
_entry.id   AF-A0A6P2AMA4-F1
#
_cell.length_a   1.000
_cell.length_b   1.000
_cell.length_c   1.000
_cell.angle_alpha   90.00
_cell.angle_beta   90.00
_cell.angle_gamma   90.00
#
_symmetry.space_group_name_H-M   'P 1'
#
loop_
_entity.id
_entity.type
_entity.pdbx_description
1 polymer ?
#
loop_
_entity_poly.entity_id
_entity_poly.type
_entity_poly.pdbx_seq_one_letter_code
_entity_poly.pdbx_strand_id
1 'polypeptide(L)'
;MAEPAADPVHERRRQGCRPWRIVFVLYAIALTIGTHWPRLDLSIGDVRAPDKIIHQFAFAGLAFLLWRTRWLRRLDLWFAVTLIWIMLDEFTQAIPIFGRTFSWFDILAGWCGAMAVAAWLWAYRSTGGPQARRHFNQTIFVYESVFMRFGNWIRIALYSAGMLLLVGAACAVFMWQVHPDGLVPAVMVGAAAGGVGGFYVGMDTCFRRDRPRLLKDQPCFACGRSCAEASIDENGQGTCPTCGQSIHLGQWLETPDLSRRAILGLATSGLGIFFLLSVLAVAVYLAFLLFFFSNPDRFFFIGRMARTAVDMRIVIDLTLLGVFTALAVRFARRTRARQIDEQDQCCLVCRHDVHMTRTERGIGRCPECGTPFVRIGASAGAGSGGSSEPGSEPRAADRQRR
;
A
#
# COMPACT_ATOMS: atom_id res chain seq x y z
N MET A 1 -23.01 -2.85 -39.42
CA MET A 1 -21.68 -3.09 -38.84
C MET A 1 -21.86 -3.13 -37.33
N ALA A 2 -21.60 -4.27 -36.67
CA ALA A 2 -21.70 -4.35 -35.22
C ALA A 2 -20.53 -3.58 -34.58
N GLU A 3 -20.81 -2.75 -33.58
CA GLU A 3 -19.79 -2.07 -32.79
C GLU A 3 -18.90 -3.14 -32.12
N PRO A 4 -17.56 -3.03 -32.22
CA PRO A 4 -16.67 -4.03 -31.63
C PRO A 4 -16.94 -4.13 -30.13
N ALA A 5 -17.20 -5.34 -29.64
CA ALA A 5 -17.42 -5.57 -28.21
C ALA A 5 -16.26 -4.99 -27.40
N ALA A 6 -16.58 -4.17 -26.39
CA ALA A 6 -15.58 -3.53 -25.55
C ALA A 6 -14.68 -4.58 -24.88
N ASP A 7 -13.36 -4.32 -24.83
CA ASP A 7 -12.41 -5.21 -24.16
C ASP A 7 -12.79 -5.37 -22.66
N PRO A 8 -13.15 -6.58 -22.21
CA PRO A 8 -13.61 -6.81 -20.85
C PRO A 8 -12.54 -6.51 -19.80
N VAL A 9 -11.24 -6.55 -20.14
CA VAL A 9 -10.14 -6.13 -19.24
C VAL A 9 -10.21 -4.62 -19.01
N HIS A 10 -10.40 -3.85 -20.07
CA HIS A 10 -10.56 -2.39 -19.98
C HIS A 10 -11.82 -2.02 -19.19
N GLU A 11 -12.92 -2.73 -19.41
CA GLU A 11 -14.17 -2.49 -18.69
C GLU A 11 -14.02 -2.72 -17.18
N ARG A 12 -13.48 -3.86 -16.76
CA ARG A 12 -13.28 -4.16 -15.33
C ARG A 12 -12.37 -3.13 -14.65
N ARG A 13 -11.28 -2.74 -15.31
CA ARG A 13 -10.38 -1.68 -14.79
C ARG A 13 -11.13 -0.36 -14.63
N ARG A 14 -11.98 0.01 -15.60
CA ARG A 14 -12.80 1.23 -15.52
C ARG A 14 -13.79 1.15 -14.35
N GLN A 15 -14.50 0.04 -14.21
CA GLN A 15 -15.46 -0.18 -13.12
C GLN A 15 -14.78 -0.12 -11.74
N GLY A 16 -13.62 -0.77 -11.59
CA GLY A 16 -12.87 -0.77 -10.33
C GLY A 16 -12.33 0.61 -9.92
N CYS A 17 -12.01 1.49 -10.89
CA CYS A 17 -11.48 2.82 -10.60
C CYS A 17 -12.56 3.89 -10.38
N ARG A 18 -13.79 3.69 -10.88
CA ARG A 18 -14.91 4.65 -10.76
C ARG A 18 -15.17 5.12 -9.32
N PRO A 19 -15.37 4.24 -8.31
CA PRO A 19 -15.65 4.70 -6.95
C PRO A 19 -14.48 5.53 -6.39
N TRP A 20 -13.24 5.12 -6.65
CA TRP A 20 -12.05 5.86 -6.23
C TRP A 20 -11.94 7.25 -6.86
N ARG A 21 -12.35 7.40 -8.12
CA ARG A 21 -12.37 8.72 -8.79
C ARG A 21 -13.42 9.65 -8.17
N ILE A 22 -14.60 9.12 -7.84
CA ILE A 22 -15.66 9.90 -7.18
C ILE A 22 -15.16 10.35 -5.80
N VAL A 23 -14.63 9.42 -4.99
CA VAL A 23 -14.09 9.74 -3.66
C VAL A 23 -12.94 10.75 -3.76
N PHE A 24 -12.02 10.58 -4.72
CA PHE A 24 -10.95 11.53 -4.95
C PHE A 24 -11.46 12.93 -5.27
N VAL A 25 -12.42 13.08 -6.20
CA VAL A 25 -12.96 14.40 -6.59
C VAL A 25 -13.66 15.07 -5.40
N LEU A 26 -14.51 14.33 -4.68
CA LEU A 26 -15.19 14.86 -3.48
C LEU A 26 -14.18 15.29 -2.41
N TYR A 27 -13.15 14.47 -2.18
CA TYR A 27 -12.10 14.77 -1.21
C TYR A 27 -11.27 15.99 -1.63
N ALA A 28 -10.89 16.09 -2.91
CA ALA A 28 -10.13 17.21 -3.44
C ALA A 28 -10.93 18.52 -3.32
N ILE A 29 -12.23 18.51 -3.64
CA ILE A 29 -13.10 19.67 -3.45
C ILE A 29 -13.16 20.07 -1.97
N ALA A 30 -13.41 19.12 -1.07
CA ALA A 30 -13.47 19.38 0.36
C ALA A 30 -12.15 19.93 0.90
N LEU A 31 -11.02 19.38 0.46
CA LEU A 31 -9.69 19.84 0.83
C LEU A 31 -9.44 21.27 0.34
N THR A 32 -9.70 21.55 -0.94
CA THR A 32 -9.53 22.90 -1.50
C THR A 32 -10.41 23.93 -0.80
N ILE A 33 -11.67 23.59 -0.49
CA ILE A 33 -12.55 24.46 0.31
C ILE A 33 -11.94 24.71 1.69
N GLY A 34 -11.44 23.66 2.36
CA GLY A 34 -10.84 23.78 3.68
C GLY A 34 -9.55 24.61 3.69
N THR A 35 -8.68 24.44 2.71
CA THR A 35 -7.42 25.21 2.61
C THR A 35 -7.68 26.67 2.23
N HIS A 36 -8.71 26.95 1.43
CA HIS A 36 -9.06 28.31 0.99
C HIS A 36 -10.15 28.98 1.83
N TRP A 37 -10.58 28.38 2.94
CA TRP A 37 -11.58 28.98 3.81
C TRP A 37 -11.03 30.28 4.45
N PRO A 38 -11.68 31.44 4.24
CA PRO A 38 -11.14 32.71 4.71
C PRO A 38 -11.00 32.73 6.24
N ARG A 39 -9.81 33.12 6.72
CA ARG A 39 -9.50 33.28 8.16
C ARG A 39 -9.90 32.06 9.01
N LEU A 40 -9.71 30.84 8.48
CA LEU A 40 -10.00 29.62 9.20
C LEU A 40 -9.11 29.51 10.45
N ASP A 41 -9.72 29.64 11.63
CA ASP A 41 -9.10 29.32 12.91
C ASP A 41 -9.69 28.02 13.43
N LEU A 42 -8.84 26.99 13.56
CA LEU A 42 -9.22 25.68 14.09
C LEU A 42 -8.94 25.56 15.58
N SER A 43 -8.47 26.63 16.23
CA SER A 43 -8.20 26.65 17.67
C SER A 43 -9.51 26.55 18.44
N ILE A 44 -9.56 25.68 19.46
CA ILE A 44 -10.72 25.50 20.33
C ILE A 44 -10.34 26.05 21.69
N GLY A 45 -10.80 27.27 22.00
CA GLY A 45 -10.37 28.01 23.19
C GLY A 45 -8.87 28.32 23.12
N ASP A 46 -8.15 28.05 24.21
CA ASP A 46 -6.70 28.28 24.30
C ASP A 46 -5.87 27.17 23.63
N VAL A 47 -6.52 26.09 23.15
CA VAL A 47 -5.82 24.97 22.53
C VAL A 47 -5.64 25.21 21.04
N ARG A 48 -4.40 25.50 20.65
CA ARG A 48 -4.00 25.64 19.25
C ARG A 48 -4.06 24.29 18.54
N ALA A 49 -4.81 24.22 17.45
CA ALA A 49 -4.85 23.01 16.61
C ALA A 49 -3.46 22.76 15.97
N PRO A 50 -3.02 21.49 15.86
CA PRO A 50 -1.74 21.15 15.26
C PRO A 50 -1.82 21.22 13.73
N ASP A 51 -1.84 22.45 13.22
CA ASP A 51 -2.05 22.82 11.82
C ASP A 51 -1.18 22.00 10.85
N LYS A 52 0.10 21.80 11.17
CA LYS A 52 1.04 21.06 10.31
C LYS A 52 0.72 19.56 10.23
N ILE A 53 0.23 18.98 11.32
CA ILE A 53 -0.20 17.57 11.34
C ILE A 53 -1.44 17.39 10.46
N ILE A 54 -2.37 18.35 10.51
CA ILE A 54 -3.57 18.34 9.66
C ILE A 54 -3.17 18.37 8.17
N HIS A 55 -2.27 19.28 7.78
CA HIS A 55 -1.77 19.36 6.40
C HIS A 55 -1.11 18.06 5.94
N GLN A 56 -0.27 17.45 6.78
CA GLN A 56 0.38 16.18 6.47
C GLN A 56 -0.65 15.08 6.17
N PHE A 57 -1.64 14.86 7.04
CA PHE A 57 -2.64 13.82 6.84
C PHE A 57 -3.59 14.13 5.68
N ALA A 58 -3.97 15.39 5.51
CA ALA A 58 -4.85 15.83 4.43
C ALA A 58 -4.21 15.57 3.05
N PHE A 59 -2.96 15.97 2.86
CA PHE A 59 -2.26 15.73 1.61
C PHE A 59 -1.82 14.28 1.43
N ALA A 60 -1.54 13.53 2.49
CA ALA A 60 -1.40 12.07 2.40
C ALA A 60 -2.69 11.41 1.88
N GLY A 61 -3.86 11.82 2.40
CA GLY A 61 -5.17 11.36 1.92
C GLY A 61 -5.37 11.66 0.44
N LEU A 62 -5.12 12.91 0.03
CA LEU A 62 -5.19 13.34 -1.37
C LEU A 62 -4.28 12.50 -2.27
N ALA A 63 -3.01 12.38 -1.88
CA ALA A 63 -2.00 11.64 -2.63
C ALA A 63 -2.42 10.18 -2.83
N PHE A 64 -2.84 9.51 -1.75
CA PHE A 64 -3.31 8.13 -1.79
C PHE A 64 -4.52 7.97 -2.73
N LEU A 65 -5.54 8.83 -2.58
CA LEU A 65 -6.73 8.79 -3.43
C LEU A 65 -6.39 9.03 -4.91
N LEU A 66 -5.49 9.98 -5.21
CA LEU A 66 -5.01 10.23 -6.57
C LEU A 66 -4.38 8.97 -7.17
N TRP A 67 -3.54 8.25 -6.41
CA TRP A 67 -2.95 6.99 -6.87
C TRP A 67 -4.03 5.94 -7.18
N ARG A 68 -5.07 5.85 -6.33
CA ARG A 68 -6.18 4.90 -6.49
C ARG A 68 -7.05 5.19 -7.72
N THR A 69 -7.09 6.42 -8.23
CA THR A 69 -7.80 6.75 -9.49
C THR A 69 -7.21 6.07 -10.73
N ARG A 70 -5.94 5.66 -10.65
CA ARG A 70 -5.10 5.16 -11.76
C ARG A 70 -4.97 6.12 -12.95
N TRP A 71 -5.21 7.42 -12.77
CA TRP A 71 -4.92 8.44 -13.80
C TRP A 71 -3.41 8.56 -14.04
N LEU A 72 -2.61 8.53 -12.97
CA LEU A 72 -1.16 8.51 -13.02
C LEU A 72 -0.65 7.14 -12.56
N ARG A 73 -0.21 6.30 -13.51
CA ARG A 73 0.27 4.92 -13.22
C ARG A 73 1.74 4.86 -12.83
N ARG A 74 2.51 5.83 -13.32
CA ARG A 74 3.92 6.03 -13.04
C ARG A 74 4.07 6.70 -11.67
N LEU A 75 4.70 6.03 -10.73
CA LEU A 75 4.83 6.51 -9.34
C LEU A 75 5.68 7.79 -9.27
N ASP A 76 6.70 7.90 -10.11
CA ASP A 76 7.54 9.08 -10.28
C ASP A 76 6.72 10.29 -10.75
N LEU A 77 5.91 10.12 -11.79
CA LEU A 77 5.04 11.18 -12.29
C LEU A 77 3.94 11.55 -11.28
N TRP A 78 3.31 10.54 -10.64
CA TRP A 78 2.33 10.75 -9.58
C TRP A 78 2.91 11.57 -8.43
N PHE A 79 4.13 11.24 -8.00
CA PHE A 79 4.78 11.92 -6.89
C PHE A 79 5.09 13.37 -7.27
N ALA A 80 5.69 13.61 -8.43
CA ALA A 80 5.98 14.95 -8.92
C ALA A 80 4.73 15.83 -9.02
N VAL A 81 3.64 15.31 -9.62
CA VAL A 81 2.36 16.05 -9.71
C VAL A 81 1.79 16.35 -8.33
N THR A 82 1.89 15.43 -7.38
CA THR A 82 1.43 15.65 -6.01
C THR A 82 2.21 16.75 -5.31
N LEU A 83 3.55 16.78 -5.44
CA LEU A 83 4.39 17.83 -4.85
C LEU A 83 4.08 19.21 -5.43
N ILE A 84 3.89 19.29 -6.76
CA ILE A 84 3.52 20.53 -7.44
C ILE A 84 2.12 20.98 -7.00
N TRP A 85 1.15 20.07 -6.89
CA TRP A 85 -0.20 20.40 -6.42
C TRP A 85 -0.17 21.02 -5.02
N ILE A 86 0.54 20.39 -4.07
CA ILE A 86 0.67 20.89 -2.68
C ILE A 86 1.26 22.30 -2.67
N MET A 87 2.31 22.52 -3.47
CA MET A 87 2.95 23.82 -3.59
C MET A 87 1.98 24.86 -4.16
N LEU A 88 1.24 24.53 -5.23
CA LEU A 88 0.26 25.43 -5.83
C LEU A 88 -0.88 25.77 -4.88
N ASP A 89 -1.41 24.79 -4.15
CA ASP A 89 -2.48 25.00 -3.16
C ASP A 89 -2.05 26.03 -2.09
N GLU A 90 -0.83 25.92 -1.57
CA GLU A 90 -0.32 26.89 -0.59
C GLU A 90 -0.08 28.28 -1.22
N PHE A 91 0.44 28.34 -2.44
CA PHE A 91 0.63 29.61 -3.13
C PHE A 91 -0.70 30.32 -3.41
N THR A 92 -1.76 29.59 -3.74
CA THR A 92 -3.08 30.18 -4.00
C THR A 92 -3.79 30.62 -2.70
N GLN A 93 -3.46 30.03 -1.55
CA GLN A 93 -3.93 30.54 -0.25
C GLN A 93 -3.41 31.96 0.06
N ALA A 94 -2.25 32.34 -0.48
CA ALA A 94 -1.65 33.67 -0.28
C ALA A 94 -2.39 34.81 -1.02
N ILE A 95 -3.41 34.50 -1.83
CA ILE A 95 -4.21 35.51 -2.51
C ILE A 95 -4.93 36.36 -1.45
N PRO A 96 -4.82 37.70 -1.48
CA PRO A 96 -5.30 38.58 -0.40
C PRO A 96 -6.76 38.39 0.02
N ILE A 97 -7.62 37.94 -0.91
CA ILE A 97 -9.05 37.70 -0.64
C ILE A 97 -9.29 36.66 0.46
N PHE A 98 -8.38 35.70 0.65
CA PHE A 98 -8.53 34.65 1.67
C PHE A 98 -8.02 35.09 3.04
N GLY A 99 -7.22 36.17 3.10
CA GLY A 99 -6.64 36.65 4.35
C GLY A 99 -5.74 35.63 5.04
N ARG A 100 -5.13 34.72 4.30
CA ARG A 100 -4.15 33.74 4.79
C ARG A 100 -2.75 34.13 4.32
N THR A 101 -1.75 33.73 5.11
CA THR A 101 -0.34 33.93 4.78
C THR A 101 0.27 32.62 4.31
N PHE A 102 1.08 32.71 3.26
CA PHE A 102 1.89 31.61 2.78
C PHE A 102 2.82 31.04 3.87
N SER A 103 2.85 29.71 4.02
CA SER A 103 3.72 28.99 4.94
C SER A 103 4.54 27.90 4.27
N TRP A 104 5.87 28.05 4.27
CA TRP A 104 6.78 26.99 3.84
C TRP A 104 6.61 25.69 4.65
N PHE A 105 6.19 25.78 5.92
CA PHE A 105 6.00 24.61 6.77
C PHE A 105 4.78 23.78 6.37
N ASP A 106 3.73 24.37 5.79
CA ASP A 106 2.56 23.64 5.28
C ASP A 106 2.90 22.85 4.01
N ILE A 107 3.69 23.45 3.11
CA ILE A 107 4.23 22.75 1.94
C ILE A 107 5.06 21.55 2.39
N LEU A 108 6.00 21.76 3.31
CA LEU A 108 6.85 20.68 3.83
C LEU A 108 6.02 19.58 4.51
N ALA A 109 5.01 19.94 5.29
CA ALA A 109 4.13 18.97 5.93
C ALA A 109 3.34 18.15 4.91
N GLY A 110 2.80 18.79 3.87
CA GLY A 110 2.12 18.10 2.78
C GLY A 110 3.05 17.15 2.02
N TRP A 111 4.27 17.58 1.71
CA TRP A 111 5.29 16.74 1.06
C TRP A 111 5.69 15.54 1.92
N CYS A 112 5.82 15.73 3.23
CA CYS A 112 6.02 14.67 4.21
C CYS A 112 4.90 13.62 4.13
N GLY A 113 3.64 14.05 4.06
CA GLY A 113 2.48 13.17 3.85
C GLY A 113 2.57 12.40 2.53
N ALA A 114 2.83 13.09 1.42
CA ALA A 114 2.98 12.46 0.10
C ALA A 114 4.15 11.46 0.06
N MET A 115 5.27 11.76 0.72
CA MET A 115 6.44 10.88 0.80
C MET A 115 6.14 9.61 1.59
N ALA A 116 5.44 9.72 2.72
CA ALA A 116 5.00 8.55 3.48
C ALA A 116 4.12 7.63 2.62
N VAL A 117 3.16 8.19 1.88
CA VAL A 117 2.33 7.43 0.93
C VAL A 117 3.18 6.79 -0.16
N ALA A 118 4.11 7.54 -0.77
CA ALA A 118 5.00 7.02 -1.81
C ALA A 118 5.81 5.81 -1.34
N ALA A 119 6.34 5.87 -0.11
CA ALA A 119 7.08 4.78 0.51
C ALA A 119 6.21 3.53 0.67
N TRP A 120 4.97 3.69 1.14
CA TRP A 120 4.03 2.58 1.25
C TRP A 120 3.62 2.00 -0.11
N LEU A 121 3.34 2.86 -1.10
CA LEU A 121 3.02 2.40 -2.46
C LEU A 121 4.18 1.61 -3.08
N TRP A 122 5.42 2.07 -2.88
CA TRP A 122 6.62 1.33 -3.27
C TRP A 122 6.75 0.01 -2.51
N ALA A 123 6.51 0.02 -1.19
CA ALA A 123 6.57 -1.18 -0.36
C ALA A 123 5.59 -2.25 -0.84
N TYR A 124 4.39 -1.84 -1.27
CA TYR A 124 3.32 -2.70 -1.77
C TYR A 124 3.48 -3.17 -3.23
N ARG A 125 4.44 -2.66 -4.01
CA ARG A 125 4.72 -3.19 -5.36
C ARG A 125 4.98 -4.70 -5.33
N SER A 126 4.63 -5.42 -6.39
CA SER A 126 4.91 -6.85 -6.48
C SER A 126 6.40 -7.16 -6.31
N THR A 127 6.71 -8.23 -5.58
CA THR A 127 8.07 -8.78 -5.41
C THR A 127 8.06 -10.27 -5.69
N GLY A 128 9.22 -10.80 -6.03
CA GLY A 128 9.39 -12.22 -6.33
C GLY A 128 9.21 -12.57 -7.81
N GLY A 129 9.33 -13.86 -8.06
CA GLY A 129 9.16 -14.56 -9.30
C GLY A 129 7.68 -14.76 -9.68
N PRO A 130 7.42 -15.67 -10.63
CA PRO A 130 6.10 -15.85 -11.22
C PRO A 130 5.02 -16.26 -10.21
N GLN A 131 5.34 -17.13 -9.25
CA GLN A 131 4.39 -17.63 -8.26
C GLN A 131 3.98 -16.54 -7.28
N ALA A 132 4.94 -15.83 -6.70
CA ALA A 132 4.66 -14.72 -5.79
C ALA A 132 3.84 -13.61 -6.48
N ARG A 133 4.10 -13.35 -7.77
CA ARG A 133 3.29 -12.40 -8.56
C ARG A 133 1.85 -12.87 -8.77
N ARG A 134 1.62 -14.17 -9.02
CA ARG A 134 0.26 -14.72 -9.13
C ARG A 134 -0.51 -14.58 -7.82
N HIS A 135 0.12 -14.93 -6.70
CA HIS A 135 -0.44 -14.74 -5.37
C HIS A 135 -0.77 -13.27 -5.07
N PHE A 136 0.14 -12.37 -5.44
CA PHE A 136 -0.08 -10.95 -5.34
C PHE A 136 -1.27 -10.49 -6.20
N ASN A 137 -1.37 -10.95 -7.45
CA ASN A 137 -2.47 -10.62 -8.33
C ASN A 137 -3.82 -11.15 -7.81
N GLN A 138 -3.86 -12.35 -7.24
CA GLN A 138 -5.03 -12.89 -6.56
C GLN A 138 -5.46 -11.98 -5.40
N THR A 139 -4.51 -11.56 -4.57
CA THR A 139 -4.77 -10.67 -3.44
C THR A 139 -5.32 -9.31 -3.90
N ILE A 140 -4.70 -8.71 -4.92
CA ILE A 140 -5.17 -7.44 -5.51
C ILE A 140 -6.55 -7.60 -6.14
N PHE A 141 -6.81 -8.72 -6.83
CA PHE A 141 -8.12 -9.02 -7.42
C PHE A 141 -9.23 -9.03 -6.36
N VAL A 142 -9.00 -9.71 -5.23
CA VAL A 142 -9.97 -9.78 -4.13
C VAL A 142 -10.17 -8.38 -3.54
N TYR A 143 -9.10 -7.63 -3.25
CA TYR A 143 -9.23 -6.26 -2.73
C TYR A 143 -10.00 -5.33 -3.68
N GLU A 144 -9.68 -5.35 -4.97
CA GLU A 144 -10.42 -4.55 -5.95
C GLU A 144 -11.90 -4.93 -5.98
N SER A 145 -12.21 -6.23 -5.89
CA SER A 145 -13.59 -6.72 -5.84
C SER A 145 -14.33 -6.31 -4.56
N VAL A 146 -13.64 -6.25 -3.42
CA VAL A 146 -14.20 -5.73 -2.16
C VAL A 146 -14.66 -4.28 -2.34
N PHE A 147 -13.83 -3.43 -2.96
CA PHE A 147 -14.15 -2.02 -3.21
C PHE A 147 -15.12 -1.77 -4.37
N MET A 148 -15.44 -2.76 -5.19
CA MET A 148 -16.48 -2.62 -6.21
C MET A 148 -17.90 -2.63 -5.61
N ARG A 149 -18.06 -3.13 -4.38
CA ARG A 149 -19.37 -3.26 -3.72
C ARG A 149 -19.59 -2.13 -2.72
N PHE A 150 -20.58 -1.28 -2.97
CA PHE A 150 -20.91 -0.16 -2.07
C PHE A 150 -21.18 -0.60 -0.62
N GLY A 151 -21.86 -1.74 -0.41
CA GLY A 151 -22.09 -2.29 0.92
C GLY A 151 -20.82 -2.64 1.72
N ASN A 152 -19.68 -2.87 1.05
CA ASN A 152 -18.40 -3.05 1.74
C ASN A 152 -17.79 -1.71 2.19
N TRP A 153 -17.98 -0.64 1.42
CA TRP A 153 -17.58 0.71 1.82
C TRP A 153 -18.25 1.15 3.11
N ILE A 154 -19.57 0.95 3.21
CA ILE A 154 -20.31 1.26 4.45
C ILE A 154 -19.73 0.50 5.63
N ARG A 155 -19.49 -0.82 5.49
CA ARG A 155 -18.91 -1.61 6.58
C ARG A 155 -17.54 -1.11 6.99
N ILE A 156 -16.64 -0.90 6.03
CA ILE A 156 -15.30 -0.39 6.30
C ILE A 156 -15.38 0.98 6.99
N ALA A 157 -16.25 1.88 6.51
CA ALA A 157 -16.46 3.18 7.14
C ALA A 157 -16.97 3.07 8.58
N LEU A 158 -17.90 2.14 8.86
CA LEU A 158 -18.39 1.88 10.22
C LEU A 158 -17.29 1.34 11.13
N TYR A 159 -16.47 0.39 10.66
CA TYR A 159 -15.31 -0.10 11.43
C TYR A 159 -14.30 1.02 11.72
N SER A 160 -13.98 1.83 10.71
CA SER A 160 -13.10 3.00 10.85
C SER A 160 -13.66 4.01 11.85
N ALA A 161 -14.92 4.40 11.73
CA ALA A 161 -15.56 5.37 12.62
C ALA A 161 -15.62 4.84 14.06
N GLY A 162 -16.02 3.58 14.26
CA GLY A 162 -16.06 2.96 15.58
C GLY A 162 -14.70 2.93 16.27
N MET A 163 -13.64 2.49 15.56
CA MET A 163 -12.29 2.45 16.12
C MET A 163 -11.66 3.83 16.30
N LEU A 164 -11.98 4.79 15.42
CA LEU A 164 -11.59 6.20 15.57
C LEU A 164 -12.13 6.77 16.88
N LEU A 165 -13.43 6.61 17.14
CA LEU A 165 -14.07 7.09 18.37
C LEU A 165 -13.52 6.37 19.60
N LEU A 166 -13.37 5.05 19.55
CA LEU A 166 -12.89 4.24 20.67
C LEU A 166 -11.46 4.60 21.07
N VAL A 167 -10.52 4.61 20.12
CA VAL A 167 -9.11 4.88 20.41
C VAL A 167 -8.90 6.37 20.72
N GLY A 168 -9.58 7.26 20.01
CA GLY A 168 -9.56 8.69 20.31
C GLY A 168 -10.05 9.01 21.72
N ALA A 169 -11.17 8.42 22.15
CA ALA A 169 -11.69 8.58 23.50
C ALA A 169 -10.75 7.98 24.56
N ALA A 170 -10.15 6.81 24.31
CA ALA A 170 -9.17 6.21 25.20
C ALA A 170 -7.93 7.10 25.39
N CYS A 171 -7.39 7.66 24.29
CA CYS A 171 -6.31 8.64 24.35
C CYS A 171 -6.72 9.92 25.08
N ALA A 172 -7.96 10.37 24.90
CA ALA A 172 -8.49 11.54 25.61
C ALA A 172 -8.47 11.32 27.13
N VAL A 173 -9.05 10.20 27.59
CA VAL A 173 -9.12 9.85 29.01
C VAL A 173 -7.72 9.71 29.62
N PHE A 174 -6.80 9.04 28.92
CA PHE A 174 -5.42 8.89 29.38
C PHE A 174 -4.70 10.24 29.50
N MET A 175 -4.77 11.08 28.46
CA MET A 175 -4.05 12.35 28.45
C MET A 175 -4.64 13.38 29.40
N TRP A 176 -5.96 13.35 29.61
CA TRP A 176 -6.61 14.17 30.63
C TRP A 176 -6.02 13.94 32.02
N GLN A 177 -5.56 12.71 32.31
CA GLN A 177 -4.96 12.36 33.60
C GLN A 177 -3.47 12.71 33.69
N VAL A 178 -2.74 12.71 32.57
CA VAL A 178 -1.27 12.83 32.57
C VAL A 178 -0.80 14.24 32.21
N HIS A 179 -1.28 14.79 31.09
CA HIS A 179 -0.86 16.09 30.56
C HIS A 179 -2.00 16.76 29.77
N PRO A 180 -2.81 17.64 30.40
CA PRO A 180 -3.94 18.31 29.75
C PRO A 180 -3.56 19.06 28.46
N ASP A 181 -2.37 19.68 28.42
CA ASP A 181 -1.87 20.43 27.26
C ASP A 181 -1.61 19.54 26.03
N GLY A 182 -1.39 18.24 26.25
CA GLY A 182 -1.17 17.26 25.18
C GLY A 182 -2.46 16.58 24.69
N LEU A 183 -3.63 16.94 25.23
CA LEU A 183 -4.89 16.26 24.97
C LEU A 183 -5.24 16.25 23.48
N VAL A 184 -5.29 17.42 22.83
CA VAL A 184 -5.75 17.52 21.43
C VAL A 184 -4.83 16.76 20.47
N PRO A 185 -3.50 16.96 20.46
CA PRO A 185 -2.61 16.19 19.59
C PRO A 185 -2.73 14.68 19.80
N ALA A 186 -2.83 14.23 21.05
CA ALA A 186 -2.96 12.81 21.35
C ALA A 186 -4.31 12.22 20.92
N VAL A 187 -5.42 12.95 21.11
CA VAL A 187 -6.74 12.53 20.61
C VAL A 187 -6.72 12.46 19.10
N MET A 188 -6.13 13.43 18.39
CA MET A 188 -6.03 13.42 16.93
C MET A 188 -5.18 12.25 16.42
N VAL A 189 -4.00 12.02 17.01
CA VAL A 189 -3.14 10.89 16.64
C VAL A 189 -3.82 9.57 16.96
N GLY A 190 -4.43 9.44 18.14
CA GLY A 190 -5.18 8.26 18.56
C GLY A 190 -6.38 7.97 17.67
N ALA A 191 -7.18 8.99 17.34
CA ALA A 191 -8.32 8.90 16.43
C ALA A 191 -7.87 8.49 15.02
N ALA A 192 -6.80 9.09 14.49
CA ALA A 192 -6.23 8.72 13.20
C ALA A 192 -5.74 7.26 13.18
N ALA A 193 -4.98 6.86 14.22
CA ALA A 193 -4.51 5.48 14.37
C ALA A 193 -5.67 4.48 14.49
N GLY A 194 -6.69 4.83 15.29
CA GLY A 194 -7.93 4.05 15.44
C GLY A 194 -8.68 3.92 14.11
N GLY A 195 -8.84 5.01 13.36
CA GLY A 195 -9.49 5.00 12.05
C GLY A 195 -8.77 4.10 11.03
N VAL A 196 -7.43 4.15 10.99
CA VAL A 196 -6.59 3.27 10.16
C VAL A 196 -6.69 1.82 10.61
N GLY A 197 -6.67 1.56 11.92
CA GLY A 197 -6.86 0.23 12.49
C GLY A 197 -8.23 -0.37 12.15
N GLY A 198 -9.30 0.42 12.31
CA GLY A 198 -10.65 0.04 11.91
C GLY A 198 -10.78 -0.19 10.42
N PHE A 199 -10.13 0.63 9.59
CA PHE A 199 -10.08 0.42 8.14
C PHE A 199 -9.47 -0.95 7.81
N TYR A 200 -8.33 -1.28 8.43
CA TYR A 200 -7.67 -2.56 8.24
C TYR A 200 -8.53 -3.74 8.69
N VAL A 201 -9.16 -3.67 9.87
CA VAL A 201 -10.05 -4.72 10.39
C VAL A 201 -11.26 -4.91 9.47
N GLY A 202 -11.90 -3.82 9.05
CA GLY A 202 -13.03 -3.86 8.13
C GLY A 202 -12.64 -4.45 6.77
N MET A 203 -11.46 -4.09 6.28
CA MET A 203 -10.87 -4.64 5.06
C MET A 203 -10.59 -6.14 5.16
N ASP A 204 -9.93 -6.59 6.23
CA ASP A 204 -9.64 -8.02 6.47
C ASP A 204 -10.93 -8.83 6.60
N THR A 205 -11.92 -8.30 7.32
CA THR A 205 -13.24 -8.93 7.45
C THR A 205 -13.93 -9.10 6.10
N CYS A 206 -13.95 -8.05 5.28
CA CYS A 206 -14.52 -8.12 3.93
C CYS A 206 -13.72 -9.07 3.02
N PHE A 207 -12.39 -9.05 3.13
CA PHE A 207 -11.49 -9.91 2.36
C PHE A 207 -11.73 -11.39 2.68
N ARG A 208 -11.74 -11.78 3.96
CA ARG A 208 -11.99 -13.17 4.38
C ARG A 208 -13.36 -13.68 3.96
N ARG A 209 -14.38 -12.82 4.01
CA ARG A 209 -15.73 -13.18 3.60
C ARG A 209 -15.86 -13.33 2.08
N ASP A 210 -15.29 -12.40 1.32
CA ASP A 210 -15.49 -12.35 -0.13
C ASP A 210 -14.50 -13.27 -0.87
N ARG A 211 -13.32 -13.59 -0.30
CA ARG A 211 -12.30 -14.44 -0.94
C ARG A 211 -12.83 -15.83 -1.37
N PRO A 212 -13.43 -16.67 -0.49
CA PRO A 212 -13.89 -18.00 -0.90
C PRO A 212 -14.97 -17.93 -1.99
N ARG A 213 -15.87 -16.95 -1.87
CA ARG A 213 -16.94 -16.72 -2.85
C ARG A 213 -16.37 -16.33 -4.21
N LEU A 214 -15.42 -15.40 -4.24
CA LEU A 214 -14.80 -14.91 -5.47
C LEU A 214 -13.92 -15.97 -6.13
N LEU A 215 -13.27 -16.86 -5.37
CA LEU A 215 -12.41 -17.90 -5.93
C LEU A 215 -13.19 -19.13 -6.40
N LYS A 216 -14.41 -19.36 -5.89
CA LYS A 216 -15.29 -20.46 -6.33
C LYS A 216 -15.57 -20.41 -7.84
N ASP A 217 -15.75 -19.21 -8.39
CA ASP A 217 -16.07 -19.01 -9.81
C ASP A 217 -14.83 -19.04 -10.73
N GLN A 218 -13.65 -19.30 -10.16
CA GLN A 218 -12.37 -19.34 -10.88
C GLN A 218 -12.17 -18.15 -11.84
N PRO A 219 -12.26 -16.90 -11.36
CA PRO A 219 -12.26 -15.74 -12.24
C PRO A 219 -10.87 -15.52 -12.85
N CYS A 220 -10.86 -15.00 -14.08
CA CYS A 220 -9.67 -14.42 -14.67
C CYS A 220 -9.28 -13.15 -13.89
N PHE A 221 -8.07 -13.07 -13.36
CA PHE A 221 -7.63 -11.88 -12.61
C PHE A 221 -7.45 -10.61 -13.47
N ALA A 222 -7.48 -10.75 -14.80
CA ALA A 222 -7.51 -9.62 -15.72
C ALA A 222 -8.95 -9.10 -15.93
N CYS A 223 -9.81 -9.88 -16.59
CA CYS A 223 -11.16 -9.45 -16.98
C CYS A 223 -12.27 -9.73 -15.95
N GLY A 224 -12.02 -10.59 -14.96
CA GLY A 224 -12.97 -10.95 -13.91
C GLY A 224 -14.08 -11.92 -14.33
N ARG A 225 -14.13 -12.36 -15.59
CA ARG A 225 -15.05 -13.41 -16.04
C ARG A 225 -14.61 -14.78 -15.50
N SER A 226 -15.58 -15.66 -15.28
CA SER A 226 -15.31 -17.04 -14.85
C SER A 226 -14.47 -17.78 -15.89
N CYS A 227 -13.53 -18.58 -15.42
CA CYS A 227 -12.74 -19.51 -16.22
C CYS A 227 -12.99 -20.96 -15.81
N ALA A 228 -14.14 -21.26 -15.18
CA ALA A 228 -14.49 -22.63 -14.78
C ALA A 228 -14.54 -23.59 -15.98
N GLU A 229 -14.87 -23.09 -17.17
CA GLU A 229 -14.93 -23.84 -18.43
C GLU A 229 -13.66 -23.72 -19.28
N ALA A 230 -12.62 -23.03 -18.79
CA ALA A 230 -11.41 -22.88 -19.57
C ALA A 230 -10.71 -24.23 -19.76
N SER A 231 -10.22 -24.50 -20.97
CA SER A 231 -9.40 -25.69 -21.24
C SER A 231 -8.05 -25.54 -20.53
N ILE A 232 -7.75 -26.45 -19.60
CA ILE A 232 -6.51 -26.48 -18.83
C ILE A 232 -5.73 -27.73 -19.22
N ASP A 233 -4.46 -27.54 -19.59
CA ASP A 233 -3.55 -28.63 -19.97
C ASP A 233 -3.07 -29.45 -18.76
N GLU A 234 -2.25 -30.47 -19.03
CA GLU A 234 -1.67 -31.35 -18.00
C GLU A 234 -0.71 -30.62 -17.04
N ASN A 235 -0.21 -29.44 -17.43
CA ASN A 235 0.64 -28.58 -16.62
C ASN A 235 -0.17 -27.55 -15.81
N GLY A 236 -1.50 -27.57 -15.91
CA GLY A 236 -2.35 -26.60 -15.23
C GLY A 236 -2.41 -25.24 -15.92
N GLN A 237 -1.91 -25.09 -17.14
CA GLN A 237 -1.94 -23.87 -17.93
C GLN A 237 -3.18 -23.83 -18.83
N GLY A 238 -3.71 -22.63 -19.07
CA GLY A 238 -4.80 -22.41 -20.01
C GLY A 238 -4.85 -20.95 -20.45
N THR A 239 -5.89 -20.62 -21.21
CA THR A 239 -6.20 -19.23 -21.58
C THR A 239 -7.63 -18.89 -21.15
N CYS A 240 -7.84 -17.64 -20.75
CA CYS A 240 -9.18 -17.15 -20.44
C CYS A 240 -10.02 -17.13 -21.73
N PRO A 241 -11.18 -17.81 -21.79
CA PRO A 241 -11.98 -17.88 -23.01
C PRO A 241 -12.54 -16.51 -23.45
N THR A 242 -12.62 -15.54 -22.53
CA THR A 242 -13.14 -14.20 -22.84
C THR A 242 -12.06 -13.23 -23.32
N CYS A 243 -10.86 -13.24 -22.71
CA CYS A 243 -9.84 -12.21 -22.97
C CYS A 243 -8.49 -12.75 -23.47
N GLY A 244 -8.36 -14.07 -23.63
CA GLY A 244 -7.13 -14.73 -24.10
C GLY A 244 -5.96 -14.69 -23.10
N GLN A 245 -6.09 -14.00 -21.96
CA GLN A 245 -5.04 -13.92 -20.94
C GLN A 245 -4.66 -15.32 -20.45
N SER A 246 -3.36 -15.62 -20.40
CA SER A 246 -2.85 -16.86 -19.80
C SER A 246 -3.29 -16.98 -18.33
N ILE A 247 -3.83 -18.15 -18.00
CA ILE A 247 -4.29 -18.53 -16.67
C ILE A 247 -3.60 -19.82 -16.23
N HIS A 248 -3.56 -20.05 -14.91
CA HIS A 248 -2.99 -21.26 -14.33
C HIS A 248 -3.86 -21.74 -13.18
N LEU A 249 -4.11 -23.04 -13.05
CA LEU A 249 -5.00 -23.62 -12.02
C LEU A 249 -4.57 -23.21 -10.60
N GLY A 250 -3.26 -23.24 -10.34
CA GLY A 250 -2.65 -22.76 -9.10
C GLY A 250 -2.97 -21.31 -8.70
N GLN A 251 -3.50 -20.45 -9.58
CA GLN A 251 -3.88 -19.08 -9.23
C GLN A 251 -5.12 -19.01 -8.33
N TRP A 252 -5.95 -20.05 -8.32
CA TRP A 252 -7.13 -20.17 -7.46
C TRP A 252 -6.89 -21.05 -6.24
N LEU A 253 -5.71 -21.67 -6.14
CA LEU A 253 -5.34 -22.48 -5.00
C LEU A 253 -5.27 -21.61 -3.74
N GLU A 254 -5.86 -22.11 -2.66
CA GLU A 254 -5.72 -21.46 -1.37
C GLU A 254 -4.30 -21.68 -0.84
N THR A 255 -3.50 -20.62 -0.83
CA THR A 255 -2.23 -20.66 -0.12
C THR A 255 -2.50 -20.81 1.37
N PRO A 256 -1.79 -21.73 2.05
CA PRO A 256 -1.91 -21.86 3.49
C PRO A 256 -1.61 -20.52 4.15
N ASP A 257 -2.34 -20.25 5.23
CA ASP A 257 -2.18 -19.02 5.99
C ASP A 257 -0.81 -19.06 6.70
N LEU A 258 0.22 -18.55 6.03
CA LEU A 258 1.52 -18.28 6.63
C LEU A 258 1.42 -17.25 7.77
N SER A 259 0.23 -16.67 7.96
CA SER A 259 -0.07 -15.45 8.69
C SER A 259 0.40 -15.46 10.14
N ARG A 260 0.15 -16.49 10.96
CA ARG A 260 0.51 -16.38 12.40
C ARG A 260 2.02 -16.35 12.65
N ARG A 261 2.77 -17.29 12.07
CA ARG A 261 4.24 -17.34 12.22
C ARG A 261 4.94 -16.23 11.43
N ALA A 262 4.40 -15.85 10.27
CA ALA A 262 4.95 -14.74 9.49
C ALA A 262 4.59 -13.37 10.08
N ILE A 263 3.46 -13.19 10.77
CA ILE A 263 3.12 -11.97 11.51
C ILE A 263 4.00 -11.87 12.75
N LEU A 264 4.19 -12.95 13.50
CA LEU A 264 5.16 -12.95 14.60
C LEU A 264 6.58 -12.68 14.09
N GLY A 265 6.96 -13.30 12.96
CA GLY A 265 8.22 -13.06 12.27
C GLY A 265 8.34 -11.64 11.72
N LEU A 266 7.26 -11.03 11.22
CA LEU A 266 7.21 -9.62 10.80
C LEU A 266 7.31 -8.70 12.01
N ALA A 267 6.70 -9.07 13.12
CA ALA A 267 6.75 -8.31 14.36
C ALA A 267 8.16 -8.37 14.94
N THR A 268 8.81 -9.53 14.96
CA THR A 268 10.20 -9.66 15.45
C THR A 268 11.21 -9.05 14.48
N SER A 269 11.06 -9.26 13.17
CA SER A 269 11.91 -8.62 12.15
C SER A 269 11.66 -7.12 12.08
N GLY A 270 10.41 -6.69 12.25
CA GLY A 270 9.99 -5.30 12.26
C GLY A 270 10.45 -4.59 13.52
N LEU A 271 10.40 -5.24 14.69
CA LEU A 271 11.01 -4.77 15.94
C LEU A 271 12.53 -4.72 15.82
N GLY A 272 13.16 -5.71 15.18
CA GLY A 272 14.60 -5.71 14.92
C GLY A 272 15.03 -4.59 13.97
N ILE A 273 14.27 -4.36 12.89
CA ILE A 273 14.48 -3.25 11.96
C ILE A 273 14.21 -1.92 12.66
N PHE A 274 13.10 -1.80 13.41
CA PHE A 274 12.79 -0.60 14.19
C PHE A 274 13.89 -0.31 15.19
N PHE A 275 14.35 -1.31 15.96
CA PHE A 275 15.47 -1.18 16.88
C PHE A 275 16.75 -0.74 16.16
N LEU A 276 17.11 -1.38 15.05
CA LEU A 276 18.30 -1.02 14.28
C LEU A 276 18.20 0.40 13.70
N LEU A 277 17.00 0.83 13.30
CA LEU A 277 16.74 2.18 12.81
C LEU A 277 16.68 3.21 13.92
N SER A 278 16.19 2.85 15.11
CA SER A 278 16.27 3.70 16.31
C SER A 278 17.73 3.87 16.71
N VAL A 279 18.53 2.80 16.70
CA VAL A 279 19.98 2.87 16.94
C VAL A 279 20.66 3.74 15.88
N LEU A 280 20.31 3.58 14.61
CA LEU A 280 20.84 4.41 13.53
C LEU A 280 20.40 5.87 13.67
N ALA A 281 19.14 6.14 14.04
CA ALA A 281 18.63 7.48 14.26
C ALA A 281 19.33 8.15 15.45
N VAL A 282 19.55 7.42 16.55
CA VAL A 282 20.36 7.87 17.68
C VAL A 282 21.80 8.11 17.25
N ALA A 283 22.40 7.22 16.45
CA ALA A 283 23.77 7.39 15.97
C ALA A 283 23.89 8.60 15.01
N VAL A 284 22.93 8.80 14.11
CA VAL A 284 22.85 9.97 13.23
C VAL A 284 22.64 11.22 14.06
N TYR A 285 21.76 11.19 15.06
CA TYR A 285 21.53 12.31 15.97
C TYR A 285 22.79 12.65 16.78
N LEU A 286 23.51 11.65 17.28
CA LEU A 286 24.78 11.83 17.99
C LEU A 286 25.88 12.34 17.05
N ALA A 287 26.02 11.76 15.86
CA ALA A 287 26.97 12.23 14.85
C ALA A 287 26.65 13.67 14.40
N PHE A 288 25.36 13.97 14.28
CA PHE A 288 24.84 15.32 14.05
C PHE A 288 25.29 16.21 15.20
N LEU A 289 24.90 15.93 16.45
CA LEU A 289 25.33 16.69 17.63
C LEU A 289 26.85 16.90 17.70
N LEU A 290 27.66 15.85 17.49
CA LEU A 290 29.11 15.92 17.48
C LEU A 290 29.63 16.84 16.38
N PHE A 291 29.13 16.68 15.15
CA PHE A 291 29.44 17.58 14.03
C PHE A 291 29.09 19.04 14.33
N PHE A 292 27.99 19.29 15.06
CA PHE A 292 27.56 20.64 15.45
C PHE A 292 28.39 21.24 16.58
N PHE A 293 28.72 20.46 17.62
CA PHE A 293 29.64 20.92 18.67
C PHE A 293 31.03 21.25 18.10
N SER A 294 31.43 20.60 17.00
CA SER A 294 32.67 20.92 16.29
C SER A 294 32.57 22.14 15.35
N ASN A 295 31.38 22.69 15.06
CA ASN A 295 31.20 23.78 14.09
C ASN A 295 30.15 24.84 14.55
N PRO A 296 30.46 25.64 15.60
CA PRO A 296 29.51 26.58 16.21
C PRO A 296 29.01 27.68 15.24
N ASP A 297 29.75 28.05 14.21
CA ASP A 297 29.31 29.10 13.25
C ASP A 297 28.16 28.65 12.34
N ARG A 298 27.91 27.33 12.23
CA ARG A 298 26.76 26.77 11.48
C ARG A 298 25.47 26.74 12.30
N PHE A 299 25.50 27.23 13.54
CA PHE A 299 24.36 27.32 14.46
C PHE A 299 23.24 28.24 13.94
N PHE A 300 23.48 29.08 12.93
CA PHE A 300 22.45 29.93 12.34
C PHE A 300 21.26 29.14 11.76
N PHE A 301 21.52 28.00 11.11
CA PHE A 301 20.46 27.17 10.52
C PHE A 301 19.70 26.36 11.60
N ILE A 302 20.40 25.88 12.63
CA ILE A 302 19.78 25.16 13.76
C ILE A 302 19.07 26.11 14.71
N GLY A 303 19.53 27.33 14.96
CA GLY A 303 18.75 28.32 15.72
C GLY A 303 17.43 28.69 15.02
N ARG A 304 17.34 28.49 13.70
CA ARG A 304 16.10 28.60 12.91
C ARG A 304 15.26 27.32 12.98
N MET A 305 15.90 26.14 12.98
CA MET A 305 15.22 24.84 13.16
C MET A 305 14.83 24.55 14.62
N ALA A 306 15.51 25.07 15.62
CA ALA A 306 15.14 24.98 17.02
C ALA A 306 13.89 25.84 17.28
N ARG A 307 13.71 26.89 16.46
CA ARG A 307 12.48 27.67 16.29
C ARG A 307 11.44 27.00 15.38
N THR A 308 11.67 25.78 14.86
CA THR A 308 10.57 25.05 14.20
C THR A 308 9.44 24.85 15.19
N ALA A 309 8.22 25.14 14.73
CA ALA A 309 7.02 24.84 15.48
C ALA A 309 7.05 23.36 15.92
N VAL A 310 6.66 23.10 17.17
CA VAL A 310 6.61 21.75 17.76
C VAL A 310 5.89 20.77 16.82
N ASP A 311 4.83 21.22 16.17
CA ASP A 311 4.04 20.46 15.20
C ASP A 311 4.88 19.92 14.04
N MET A 312 5.86 20.68 13.55
CA MET A 312 6.71 20.24 12.43
C MET A 312 7.65 19.11 12.83
N ARG A 313 8.10 19.07 14.10
CA ARG A 313 8.91 17.95 14.60
C ARG A 313 8.08 16.66 14.62
N ILE A 314 6.83 16.75 15.08
CA ILE A 314 5.89 15.62 15.07
C ILE A 314 5.65 15.14 13.63
N VAL A 315 5.47 16.06 12.67
CA VAL A 315 5.31 15.72 11.25
C VAL A 315 6.52 14.94 10.71
N ILE A 316 7.73 15.38 11.02
CA ILE A 316 8.98 14.70 10.61
C ILE A 316 9.04 13.31 11.23
N ASP A 317 8.80 13.19 12.53
CA ASP A 317 8.84 11.91 13.25
C ASP A 317 7.82 10.90 12.71
N LEU A 318 6.58 11.35 12.48
CA LEU A 318 5.52 10.53 11.85
C LEU A 318 5.91 10.10 10.43
N THR A 319 6.56 10.97 9.66
CA THR A 319 7.02 10.66 8.31
C THR A 319 8.12 9.59 8.34
N LEU A 320 9.13 9.77 9.19
CA LEU A 320 10.22 8.81 9.35
C LEU A 320 9.67 7.46 9.80
N LEU A 321 8.80 7.44 10.81
CA LEU A 321 8.12 6.24 11.27
C LEU A 321 7.37 5.54 10.12
N GLY A 322 6.60 6.30 9.32
CA GLY A 322 5.88 5.78 8.17
C GLY A 322 6.79 5.16 7.10
N VAL A 323 7.88 5.85 6.74
CA VAL A 323 8.87 5.38 5.75
C VAL A 323 9.58 4.11 6.23
N PHE A 324 10.03 4.10 7.49
CA PHE A 324 10.71 2.95 8.07
C PHE A 324 9.80 1.73 8.21
N THR A 325 8.54 1.94 8.60
CA THR A 325 7.54 0.87 8.61
C THR A 325 7.32 0.30 7.21
N ALA A 326 7.24 1.17 6.18
CA ALA A 326 7.12 0.73 4.80
C ALA A 326 8.33 -0.08 4.33
N LEU A 327 9.55 0.30 4.71
CA LEU A 327 10.78 -0.47 4.43
C LEU A 327 10.76 -1.85 5.08
N ALA A 328 10.37 -1.94 6.36
CA ALA A 328 10.24 -3.21 7.07
C ALA A 328 9.21 -4.14 6.39
N VAL A 329 8.04 -3.60 6.03
CA VAL A 329 7.01 -4.33 5.28
C VAL A 329 7.55 -4.79 3.93
N ARG A 330 8.29 -3.95 3.21
CA ARG A 330 8.90 -4.31 1.92
C ARG A 330 9.84 -5.50 2.07
N PHE A 331 10.72 -5.47 3.07
CA PHE A 331 11.67 -6.55 3.32
C PHE A 331 10.93 -7.85 3.64
N ALA A 332 9.97 -7.81 4.55
CA ALA A 332 9.22 -9.00 4.93
C ALA A 332 8.39 -9.58 3.78
N ARG A 333 7.80 -8.72 2.91
CA ARG A 333 7.13 -9.15 1.69
C ARG A 333 8.09 -9.78 0.68
N ARG A 334 9.33 -9.29 0.57
CA ARG A 334 10.37 -9.93 -0.27
C ARG A 334 10.72 -11.32 0.24
N THR A 335 10.91 -11.48 1.55
CA THR A 335 11.18 -12.78 2.17
C THR A 335 10.04 -13.77 1.95
N ARG A 336 8.79 -13.33 2.17
CA ARG A 336 7.60 -14.16 1.89
C ARG A 336 7.47 -14.50 0.41
N ALA A 337 7.75 -13.56 -0.48
CA ALA A 337 7.72 -13.80 -1.92
C ALA A 337 8.72 -14.90 -2.32
N ARG A 338 9.96 -14.85 -1.79
CA ARG A 338 10.95 -15.92 -2.00
C ARG A 338 10.43 -17.28 -1.55
N GLN A 339 9.84 -17.36 -0.36
CA GLN A 339 9.26 -18.62 0.14
C GLN A 339 8.13 -19.15 -0.77
N ILE A 340 7.28 -18.26 -1.30
CA ILE A 340 6.22 -18.63 -2.25
C ILE A 340 6.80 -19.07 -3.59
N ASP A 341 7.90 -18.46 -4.04
CA ASP A 341 8.57 -18.86 -5.27
C ASP A 341 9.28 -20.21 -5.13
N GLU A 342 9.74 -20.58 -3.94
CA GLU A 342 10.36 -21.88 -3.59
C GLU A 342 9.32 -23.00 -3.33
N GLN A 343 8.02 -22.75 -3.52
CA GLN A 343 6.97 -23.72 -3.15
C GLN A 343 6.96 -25.00 -3.98
N ASP A 344 7.62 -24.99 -5.14
CA ASP A 344 7.80 -26.14 -6.03
C ASP A 344 8.97 -27.04 -5.60
N GLN A 345 9.85 -26.52 -4.73
CA GLN A 345 10.98 -27.21 -4.13
C GLN A 345 10.66 -27.66 -2.70
N CYS A 346 10.09 -26.78 -1.87
CA CYS A 346 9.82 -27.07 -0.46
C CYS A 346 8.39 -26.73 -0.09
N CYS A 347 7.76 -27.58 0.73
CA CYS A 347 6.44 -27.32 1.28
C CYS A 347 6.42 -26.02 2.12
N LEU A 348 5.46 -25.14 1.86
CA LEU A 348 5.30 -23.87 2.56
C LEU A 348 5.05 -24.00 4.07
N VAL A 349 4.55 -25.15 4.53
CA VAL A 349 4.16 -25.38 5.93
C VAL A 349 5.23 -26.16 6.69
N CYS A 350 5.57 -27.38 6.23
CA CYS A 350 6.50 -28.26 6.93
C CYS A 350 7.94 -28.22 6.39
N ARG A 351 8.22 -27.47 5.32
CA ARG A 351 9.53 -27.39 4.64
C ARG A 351 10.08 -28.71 4.06
N HIS A 352 9.29 -29.78 4.03
CA HIS A 352 9.64 -31.01 3.34
C HIS A 352 9.90 -30.76 1.84
N ASP A 353 10.90 -31.44 1.28
CA ASP A 353 11.24 -31.37 -0.15
C ASP A 353 10.11 -32.02 -0.97
N VAL A 354 9.51 -31.25 -1.86
CA VAL A 354 8.41 -31.68 -2.73
C VAL A 354 8.83 -31.79 -4.20
N HIS A 355 10.13 -31.64 -4.51
CA HIS A 355 10.64 -31.62 -5.88
C HIS A 355 10.30 -32.92 -6.63
N MET A 356 10.36 -34.08 -5.96
CA MET A 356 10.05 -35.38 -6.55
C MET A 356 8.57 -35.79 -6.42
N THR A 357 7.75 -34.98 -5.75
CA THR A 357 6.32 -35.28 -5.60
C THR A 357 5.61 -35.10 -6.94
N ARG A 358 4.77 -36.09 -7.31
CA ARG A 358 3.97 -36.08 -8.53
C ARG A 358 2.93 -34.95 -8.45
N THR A 359 2.72 -34.27 -9.57
CA THR A 359 1.71 -33.23 -9.73
C THR A 359 0.65 -33.67 -10.73
N GLU A 360 -0.61 -33.34 -10.48
CA GLU A 360 -1.72 -33.51 -11.41
C GLU A 360 -2.18 -32.12 -11.84
N ARG A 361 -2.19 -31.84 -13.16
CA ARG A 361 -2.56 -30.50 -13.69
C ARG A 361 -1.75 -29.37 -13.04
N GLY A 362 -0.45 -29.59 -12.86
CA GLY A 362 0.46 -28.62 -12.22
C GLY A 362 0.26 -28.40 -10.72
N ILE A 363 -0.57 -29.20 -10.04
CA ILE A 363 -0.80 -29.12 -8.59
C ILE A 363 -0.35 -30.43 -7.93
N GLY A 364 0.48 -30.32 -6.91
CA GLY A 364 0.86 -31.45 -6.04
C GLY A 364 0.37 -31.24 -4.62
N ARG A 365 0.48 -32.28 -3.79
CA ARG A 365 0.25 -32.20 -2.34
C ARG A 365 1.49 -32.71 -1.62
N CYS A 366 1.93 -31.98 -0.60
CA CYS A 366 3.06 -32.40 0.22
C CYS A 366 2.75 -33.77 0.86
N PRO A 367 3.62 -34.79 0.72
CA PRO A 367 3.37 -36.12 1.27
C PRO A 367 3.30 -36.13 2.80
N GLU A 368 4.00 -35.21 3.48
CA GLU A 368 4.05 -35.15 4.94
C GLU A 368 2.83 -34.49 5.57
N CYS A 369 2.33 -33.39 4.99
CA CYS A 369 1.27 -32.58 5.63
C CYS A 369 0.04 -32.34 4.75
N GLY A 370 0.02 -32.87 3.52
CA GLY A 370 -1.09 -32.74 2.58
C GLY A 370 -1.30 -31.34 2.00
N THR A 371 -0.48 -30.35 2.41
CA THR A 371 -0.57 -28.96 1.93
C THR A 371 -0.36 -28.93 0.42
N PRO A 372 -1.26 -28.31 -0.36
CA PRO A 372 -1.12 -28.26 -1.81
C PRO A 372 -0.02 -27.27 -2.22
N PHE A 373 0.68 -27.58 -3.31
CA PHE A 373 1.70 -26.72 -3.91
C PHE A 373 1.54 -26.67 -5.43
N VAL A 374 2.10 -25.64 -6.06
CA VAL A 374 1.98 -25.40 -7.50
C VAL A 374 3.33 -25.56 -8.17
N ARG A 375 3.42 -26.42 -9.19
CA ARG A 375 4.58 -26.53 -10.07
C ARG A 375 4.24 -25.86 -11.40
N ILE A 376 4.87 -24.73 -11.67
CA ILE A 376 4.87 -24.19 -13.03
C ILE A 376 5.86 -25.06 -13.77
N GLY A 377 5.37 -25.95 -14.64
CA GLY A 377 6.25 -26.70 -15.52
C GLY A 377 7.24 -25.73 -16.12
N ALA A 378 8.54 -25.95 -15.88
CA ALA A 378 9.56 -25.40 -16.75
C ALA A 378 9.13 -25.89 -18.12
N SER A 379 8.63 -24.96 -18.94
CA SER A 379 8.19 -25.23 -20.31
C SER A 379 9.12 -26.28 -20.88
N ALA A 380 8.57 -27.41 -21.32
CA ALA A 380 9.27 -28.65 -21.68
C ALA A 380 10.23 -28.50 -22.89
N GLY A 381 10.89 -27.36 -23.02
CA GLY A 381 11.81 -26.95 -24.07
C GLY A 381 13.28 -26.99 -23.66
N ALA A 382 13.65 -27.64 -22.56
CA ALA A 382 15.06 -27.98 -22.27
C ALA A 382 15.39 -29.45 -22.61
N GLY A 383 14.43 -30.19 -23.17
CA GLY A 383 14.51 -31.63 -23.41
C GLY A 383 14.26 -32.02 -24.87
N SER A 384 14.87 -31.33 -25.83
CA SER A 384 15.30 -31.95 -27.09
C SER A 384 16.32 -31.03 -27.76
N GLY A 385 17.55 -31.51 -27.88
CA GLY A 385 18.62 -30.83 -28.59
C GLY A 385 18.34 -30.79 -30.09
N GLY A 386 17.69 -29.72 -30.53
CA GLY A 386 17.67 -29.29 -31.92
C GLY A 386 18.52 -28.04 -32.06
N SER A 387 19.80 -28.21 -32.37
CA SER A 387 20.69 -27.14 -32.82
C SER A 387 20.06 -26.44 -34.04
N SER A 388 19.42 -25.29 -33.83
CA SER A 388 19.06 -24.36 -34.90
C SER A 388 19.55 -22.97 -34.51
N GLU A 389 20.07 -22.30 -35.52
CA GLU A 389 21.02 -21.19 -35.49
C GLU A 389 20.62 -19.98 -34.63
N PRO A 390 21.61 -19.19 -34.17
CA PRO A 390 21.38 -17.93 -33.45
C PRO A 390 20.86 -16.84 -34.40
N GLY A 391 19.55 -16.84 -34.62
CA GLY A 391 18.84 -15.85 -35.44
C GLY A 391 18.02 -14.84 -34.63
N SER A 392 18.57 -13.64 -34.46
CA SER A 392 17.90 -12.36 -34.10
C SER A 392 17.33 -12.16 -32.69
N GLU A 393 17.87 -11.15 -32.00
CA GLU A 393 17.42 -10.61 -30.71
C GLU A 393 15.94 -10.16 -30.74
N PRO A 394 15.11 -10.55 -29.75
CA PRO A 394 13.80 -9.95 -29.56
C PRO A 394 13.94 -8.56 -28.92
N ARG A 395 13.64 -7.51 -29.72
CA ARG A 395 13.55 -6.11 -29.30
C ARG A 395 12.74 -5.95 -28.00
N ALA A 396 13.36 -5.29 -27.02
CA ALA A 396 12.84 -4.94 -25.70
C ALA A 396 11.71 -3.89 -25.71
N ALA A 397 10.66 -4.07 -26.53
CA ALA A 397 9.61 -3.07 -26.73
C ALA A 397 8.40 -3.19 -25.79
N ASP A 398 8.23 -4.28 -25.03
CA ASP A 398 6.97 -4.50 -24.28
C ASP A 398 7.06 -4.36 -22.75
N ARG A 399 8.16 -3.79 -22.23
CA ARG A 399 8.27 -3.45 -20.79
C ARG A 399 7.71 -2.08 -20.41
N GLN A 400 7.25 -1.26 -21.36
CA GLN A 400 6.78 0.11 -21.09
C GLN A 400 5.26 0.27 -20.86
N ARG A 401 4.46 -0.82 -20.85
CA ARG A 401 3.00 -0.74 -20.62
C ARG A 401 2.51 -1.17 -19.22
N ARG A 402 3.30 -1.00 -18.16
CA ARG A 402 2.87 -1.35 -16.79
C ARG A 402 3.03 -0.23 -15.78
#